data_AF-E2B8B7-F1
#
_entry.id   AF-E2B8B7-F1
#
_cell.length_a   1.000
_cell.length_b   1.000
_cell.length_c   1.000
_cell.angle_alpha   90.00
_cell.angle_beta   90.00
_cell.angle_gamma   90.00
#
_symmetry.space_group_name_H-M   'P 1'
#
loop_
_entity.id
_entity.type
_entity.pdbx_description
1 polymer ?
#
loop_
_entity_poly.entity_id
_entity_poly.type
_entity_poly.pdbx_seq_one_letter_code
_entity_poly.pdbx_strand_id
1 'polypeptide(L)' 'ICAGILGTHIIGPFFIDGTLTAEKYAAMLRNDIIPAIRNIFGLNFDTVWFQQDGAPPQFRLQVRQFLNNTFPE' A
#
# COMPACT_ATOMS: atom_id res chain seq x y z
N ILE A 1 -7.42 -5.48 -9.61
CA ILE A 1 -7.14 -6.30 -8.42
C ILE A 1 -5.69 -6.02 -8.02
N CYS A 2 -5.44 -5.67 -6.76
CA CYS A 2 -4.10 -5.53 -6.20
C CYS A 2 -3.86 -6.68 -5.22
N ALA A 3 -2.74 -7.37 -5.34
CA ALA A 3 -2.34 -8.43 -4.40
C ALA A 3 -1.01 -8.02 -3.75
N GLY A 4 -0.94 -8.13 -2.42
CA GLY A 4 0.27 -7.88 -1.65
C GLY A 4 0.76 -9.16 -1.01
N ILE A 5 2.07 -9.39 -1.10
CA ILE A 5 2.78 -10.42 -0.33
C ILE A 5 3.61 -9.68 0.72
N LEU A 6 3.55 -10.15 1.96
CA LEU A 6 4.23 -9.55 3.10
C LEU A 6 4.94 -10.66 3.88
N GLY A 7 6.23 -10.84 3.64
CA GLY A 7 6.97 -12.00 4.15
C GLY A 7 6.36 -13.31 3.65
N THR A 8 5.88 -14.14 4.58
CA THR A 8 5.16 -15.40 4.28
C THR A 8 3.63 -15.26 4.26
N HIS A 9 3.09 -14.04 4.41
CA HIS A 9 1.66 -13.79 4.50
C HIS A 9 1.13 -13.13 3.23
N ILE A 10 -0.03 -13.58 2.78
CA ILE A 10 -0.81 -12.93 1.74
C ILE A 10 -1.77 -11.96 2.42
N ILE A 11 -1.75 -10.69 2.03
CA ILE A 11 -2.59 -9.63 2.64
C ILE A 11 -3.71 -9.14 1.71
N GLY A 12 -3.88 -9.74 0.53
CA GLY A 12 -4.90 -9.39 -0.46
C GLY A 12 -5.39 -10.61 -1.25
N PRO A 13 -6.50 -10.50 -2.01
CA PRO A 13 -6.70 -9.42 -2.97
C PRO A 13 -7.50 -8.22 -2.46
N PHE A 14 -7.07 -7.02 -2.88
CA PHE A 14 -7.83 -5.78 -2.76
C PHE A 14 -8.49 -5.45 -4.10
N PHE A 15 -9.77 -5.08 -4.04
CA PHE A 15 -10.58 -4.79 -5.20
C PHE A 15 -10.77 -3.28 -5.33
N ILE A 16 -10.71 -2.80 -6.58
CA ILE A 16 -10.93 -1.39 -6.92
C ILE A 16 -12.01 -1.39 -7.97
N ASP A 17 -13.10 -0.68 -7.69
CA ASP A 17 -14.21 -0.58 -8.61
C ASP A 17 -13.83 0.34 -9.78
N GLY A 18 -13.91 -0.19 -11.00
CA GLY A 18 -13.60 0.52 -12.24
C GLY A 18 -12.11 0.82 -12.41
N THR A 19 -11.80 1.91 -13.12
CA THR A 19 -10.42 2.28 -13.46
C THR A 19 -9.61 2.69 -12.23
N LEU A 20 -8.38 2.16 -12.14
CA LEU A 20 -7.40 2.54 -11.12
C LEU A 20 -6.91 3.97 -11.36
N THR A 21 -7.44 4.91 -10.59
CA THR A 21 -6.91 6.28 -10.51
C THR A 21 -5.94 6.39 -9.33
N ALA A 22 -5.08 7.40 -9.37
CA ALA A 22 -4.15 7.67 -8.28
C ALA A 22 -4.84 7.97 -6.95
N GLU A 23 -6.00 8.64 -7.00
CA GLU A 23 -6.83 8.92 -5.83
C GLU A 23 -7.42 7.65 -5.22
N LYS A 24 -7.99 6.76 -6.06
CA LYS A 24 -8.48 5.46 -5.61
C LYS A 24 -7.36 4.59 -5.04
N TYR A 25 -6.18 4.64 -5.66
CA TYR A 25 -5.00 3.95 -5.16
C TYR A 25 -4.56 4.49 -3.80
N ALA A 26 -4.48 5.81 -3.62
CA ALA A 26 -4.15 6.43 -2.34
C ALA A 26 -5.18 6.10 -1.25
N ALA A 27 -6.47 6.11 -1.59
CA ALA A 27 -7.53 5.73 -0.67
C ALA A 27 -7.39 4.27 -0.22
N MET A 28 -7.14 3.35 -1.15
CA MET A 28 -6.92 1.92 -0.85
C MET A 28 -5.68 1.71 0.02
N LEU A 29 -4.58 2.41 -0.25
CA LEU A 29 -3.38 2.34 0.59
C LEU A 29 -3.68 2.74 2.03
N ARG A 30 -4.37 3.88 2.21
CA ARG A 30 -4.67 4.45 3.52
C ARG A 30 -5.70 3.64 4.31
N ASN A 31 -6.76 3.18 3.65
CA ASN A 31 -7.92 2.64 4.33
C ASN A 31 -7.87 1.11 4.46
N ASP A 32 -7.17 0.42 3.55
CA ASP A 32 -7.20 -1.03 3.47
C ASP A 32 -5.81 -1.64 3.70
N ILE A 33 -4.83 -1.28 2.86
CA ILE A 33 -3.52 -1.96 2.83
C ILE A 33 -2.69 -1.66 4.08
N ILE A 34 -2.47 -0.39 4.43
CA ILE A 34 -1.62 -0.04 5.59
C ILE A 34 -2.23 -0.53 6.90
N PRO A 35 -3.55 -0.38 7.17
CA PRO A 35 -4.16 -0.98 8.34
C PRO A 35 -3.99 -2.50 8.42
N ALA A 36 -4.11 -3.21 7.29
CA ALA A 36 -3.88 -4.65 7.26
C ALA A 36 -2.42 -5.02 7.62
N ILE A 37 -1.44 -4.29 7.09
CA ILE A 37 -0.01 -4.48 7.44
C ILE A 37 0.20 -4.22 8.94
N ARG A 38 -0.34 -3.11 9.47
CA ARG A 38 -0.24 -2.75 10.89
C ARG A 38 -0.86 -3.81 11.80
N ASN A 39 -1.98 -4.41 11.39
CA ASN A 39 -2.62 -5.45 12.17
C ASN A 39 -1.76 -6.73 12.28
N ILE A 40 -0.95 -7.02 11.25
CA ILE A 40 -0.08 -8.21 11.22
C ILE A 40 1.23 -7.96 11.99
N PHE A 41 1.86 -6.78 11.79
CA PHE A 41 3.18 -6.50 12.35
C PHE A 41 3.13 -5.81 13.71
N GLY A 42 2.01 -5.16 14.05
CA GLY A 42 1.84 -4.43 15.30
C GLY A 42 2.98 -3.46 15.55
N LEU A 43 3.74 -3.70 16.63
CA LEU A 43 4.89 -2.90 17.03
C LEU A 43 6.09 -3.00 16.05
N ASN A 44 6.15 -4.04 15.22
CA ASN A 44 7.20 -4.23 14.22
C ASN A 44 6.87 -3.56 12.87
N PHE A 45 5.87 -2.68 12.82
CA PHE A 45 5.49 -2.02 11.58
C PHE A 45 6.66 -1.22 10.97
N ASP A 46 7.48 -0.60 11.82
CA ASP A 46 8.63 0.21 11.39
C ASP A 46 9.76 -0.61 10.74
N THR A 47 9.68 -1.95 10.77
CA THR A 47 10.63 -2.83 10.07
C THR A 47 10.13 -3.29 8.70
N VAL A 48 8.96 -2.80 8.27
CA VAL A 48 8.32 -3.22 7.02
C VAL A 48 8.82 -2.38 5.85
N TRP A 49 9.32 -3.06 4.82
CA TRP A 49 9.67 -2.44 3.53
C TRP A 49 8.51 -2.59 2.55
N PHE A 50 8.15 -1.49 1.88
CA PHE A 50 7.07 -1.46 0.90
C PHE A 50 7.63 -1.38 -0.54
N GLN A 51 7.20 -2.29 -1.42
CA GLN A 51 7.65 -2.34 -2.83
C GLN A 51 6.46 -2.42 -3.80
N GLN A 52 6.56 -1.72 -4.93
CA GLN A 52 5.56 -1.70 -6.01
C GLN A 52 6.23 -1.59 -7.40
N ASP A 53 5.49 -1.91 -8.47
CA ASP A 53 6.01 -2.01 -9.85
C ASP A 53 6.21 -0.65 -10.57
N GLY A 54 5.71 0.45 -9.98
CA GLY A 54 5.93 1.81 -10.48
C GLY A 54 4.96 2.24 -11.58
N ALA A 55 3.81 1.58 -11.74
CA ALA A 55 2.82 1.92 -12.75
C ALA A 55 2.37 3.41 -12.69
N PRO A 56 1.91 4.02 -13.81
CA PRO A 56 1.58 5.45 -13.86
C PRO A 56 0.63 6.00 -12.75
N PRO A 57 -0.41 5.26 -12.29
CA PRO A 57 -1.24 5.72 -11.17
C PRO A 57 -0.51 5.73 -9.83
N GLN A 58 0.51 4.90 -9.66
CA GLN A 58 1.35 4.80 -8.46
C GLN A 58 2.42 5.90 -8.39
N PHE A 59 2.78 6.49 -9.54
CA PHE A 59 3.87 7.47 -9.65
C PHE A 59 3.44 8.92 -9.33
N ARG A 60 2.16 9.14 -9.03
CA ARG A 60 1.67 10.48 -8.70
C ARG A 60 2.28 10.96 -7.37
N LEU A 61 2.64 12.24 -7.34
CA LEU A 61 3.33 12.88 -6.20
C LEU A 61 2.63 12.62 -4.86
N GLN A 62 1.30 12.67 -4.83
CA GLN A 62 0.53 12.49 -3.61
C GLN A 62 0.64 11.06 -3.04
N VAL A 63 0.70 10.04 -3.90
CA VAL A 63 0.91 8.64 -3.50
C VAL A 63 2.32 8.46 -2.96
N ARG A 64 3.32 9.03 -3.63
CA ARG A 64 4.73 8.98 -3.18
C ARG A 64 4.94 9.66 -1.84
N GLN A 65 4.43 10.88 -1.67
CA GLN A 65 4.53 11.60 -0.40
C GLN A 65 3.86 10.81 0.73
N PHE A 66 2.69 10.23 0.47
CA PHE A 66 2.00 9.41 1.45
C PHE A 66 2.81 8.17 1.85
N LEU A 67 3.38 7.46 0.87
CA LEU A 67 4.20 6.28 1.15
C LEU A 67 5.50 6.64 1.87
N ASN A 68 6.20 7.71 1.48
CA ASN A 68 7.41 8.18 2.16
C ASN A 68 7.15 8.59 3.62
N ASN A 69 5.98 9.19 3.90
CA ASN A 69 5.59 9.53 5.27
C ASN A 69 5.19 8.30 6.10
N THR A 70 4.76 7.22 5.45
CA THR A 70 4.32 6.00 6.13
C THR A 70 5.47 5.02 6.36
N PHE A 71 6.39 4.92 5.41
CA PHE A 71 7.57 4.06 5.42
C PHE A 71 8.81 4.94 5.19
N PRO A 72 9.23 5.71 6.21
CA PRO A 72 10.47 6.48 6.15
C PRO A 72 11.69 5.53 6.09
N GLU A 73 12.77 5.99 5.45
CA GLU A 73 14.07 5.31 5.50
C GLU A 73 14.66 5.22 6.91
#